data_AF-A0A9D5CKJ2-F1
#
_entry.id   AF-A0A9D5CKJ2-F1
#
_cell.length_a   1.000
_cell.length_b   1.000
_cell.length_c   1.000
_cell.angle_alpha   90.00
_cell.angle_beta   90.00
_cell.angle_gamma   90.00
#
_symmetry.space_group_name_H-M   'P 1'
#
loop_
_entity.id
_entity.type
_entity.pdbx_description
1 polymer ?
#
loop_
_entity_poly.entity_id
_entity_poly.type
_entity_poly.pdbx_seq_one_letter_code
_entity_poly.pdbx_strand_id
1 'polypeptide(L)'
;MRKFDDSIPARDFDNFQFVNFTSIMEKQTSPEEKEASFALAALMEVPFQYKASMELGILGHVTGKAKRVNPRPPPVPFARRQHSLTALQLQAVILHNQAMEIRTRLAPFA
;
A
#
# COMPACT_ATOMS: atom_id res chain seq x y z
N MET A 1 -6.99 19.39 -4.78
CA MET A 1 -7.39 18.79 -3.50
C MET A 1 -7.55 19.82 -2.38
N ARG A 2 -6.78 20.92 -2.35
CA ARG A 2 -6.97 22.00 -1.35
C ARG A 2 -8.41 22.54 -1.23
N LYS A 3 -9.15 22.69 -2.33
CA LYS A 3 -10.58 23.08 -2.26
C LYS A 3 -11.46 22.10 -1.47
N PHE A 4 -11.03 20.84 -1.32
CA PHE A 4 -11.71 19.84 -0.50
C PHE A 4 -11.22 19.82 0.96
N ASP A 5 -10.09 20.45 1.31
CA ASP A 5 -9.79 20.79 2.72
C ASP A 5 -10.74 21.88 3.18
N ASP A 6 -10.69 23.02 2.49
CA ASP A 6 -11.18 24.28 3.04
C ASP A 6 -12.71 24.44 2.94
N SER A 7 -13.40 23.59 2.17
CA SER A 7 -14.77 23.86 1.74
C SER A 7 -15.68 22.64 1.66
N ILE A 8 -15.57 21.71 2.61
CA ILE A 8 -16.61 20.69 2.81
C ILE A 8 -17.72 21.28 3.70
N PRO A 9 -18.94 21.51 3.17
CA PRO A 9 -20.04 22.06 3.94
C PRO A 9 -20.61 21.05 4.95
N ALA A 10 -21.29 21.57 5.99
CA ALA A 10 -22.04 20.82 7.00
C ALA A 10 -21.21 19.85 7.89
N ARG A 11 -19.99 20.25 8.26
CA ARG A 11 -19.15 19.53 9.23
C ARG A 11 -19.23 20.18 10.60
N ASP A 12 -19.26 19.37 11.66
CA ASP A 12 -19.19 19.86 13.04
C ASP A 12 -17.77 20.36 13.40
N PHE A 13 -16.74 19.84 12.73
CA PHE A 13 -15.34 20.28 12.86
C PHE A 13 -14.53 19.91 11.61
N ASP A 14 -13.34 20.48 11.48
CA ASP A 14 -12.44 20.18 10.37
C ASP A 14 -11.77 18.81 10.56
N ASN A 15 -12.16 17.83 9.76
CA ASN A 15 -11.79 16.42 9.90
C ASN A 15 -11.11 15.83 8.66
N PHE A 16 -10.62 16.68 7.74
CA PHE A 16 -10.01 16.26 6.50
C PHE A 16 -8.83 17.18 6.17
N GLN A 17 -7.67 16.59 5.90
CA GLN A 17 -6.46 17.32 5.53
C GLN A 17 -5.80 16.70 4.29
N PHE A 18 -5.46 17.54 3.31
CA PHE A 18 -4.72 17.13 2.12
C PHE A 18 -3.26 17.56 2.16
N VAL A 19 -2.36 16.58 2.11
CA VAL A 19 -0.91 16.80 2.00
C VAL A 19 -0.43 16.51 0.59
N ASN A 20 0.18 17.49 -0.07
CA ASN A 20 0.84 17.29 -1.36
C ASN A 20 2.24 16.70 -1.17
N PHE A 21 2.31 15.37 -1.06
CA PHE A 21 3.54 14.61 -0.90
C PHE A 21 4.60 14.95 -1.96
N THR A 22 4.22 14.95 -3.24
CA THR A 22 5.12 15.22 -4.36
C THR A 22 5.79 16.59 -4.22
N SER A 23 5.02 17.63 -3.91
CA SER A 23 5.57 18.99 -3.75
C SER A 23 6.54 19.11 -2.57
N ILE A 24 6.41 18.27 -1.54
CA ILE A 24 7.35 18.24 -0.41
C ILE A 24 8.63 17.53 -0.81
N MET A 25 8.50 16.41 -1.52
CA MET A 25 9.65 15.59 -1.93
C MET A 25 10.48 16.22 -3.05
N GLU A 26 9.89 17.10 -3.87
CA GLU A 26 10.57 17.85 -4.93
C GLU A 26 11.47 18.99 -4.42
N LYS A 27 11.36 19.38 -3.14
CA LYS A 27 12.18 20.46 -2.56
C LYS A 27 13.67 20.10 -2.58
N GLN A 28 14.54 21.09 -2.73
CA GLN A 28 15.99 20.92 -2.69
C GLN A 28 16.51 21.06 -1.24
N THR A 29 16.12 20.11 -0.39
CA THR A 29 16.46 20.03 1.03
C THR A 29 16.97 18.63 1.37
N SER A 30 17.49 18.41 2.59
CA SER A 30 17.92 17.08 3.00
C SER A 30 16.72 16.10 3.05
N PRO A 31 16.95 14.78 2.93
CA PRO A 31 15.90 13.78 3.11
C PRO A 31 15.18 13.91 4.46
N GLU A 32 15.94 14.13 5.53
CA GLU A 32 15.41 14.29 6.89
C GLU A 32 14.49 15.53 6.99
N GLU A 33 14.86 16.63 6.34
CA GLU A 33 14.04 17.84 6.29
C GLU A 33 12.75 17.64 5.50
N LYS A 34 12.77 16.82 4.43
CA LYS A 34 11.57 16.46 3.66
C LYS A 34 10.63 15.58 4.47
N GLU A 35 11.17 14.57 5.17
CA GLU A 35 10.39 13.70 6.05
C GLU A 35 9.77 14.48 7.20
N ALA A 36 10.54 15.35 7.86
CA ALA A 36 10.04 16.23 8.92
C ALA A 36 8.95 17.19 8.40
N SER A 37 9.16 17.77 7.22
CA SER A 37 8.16 18.64 6.57
C SER A 37 6.87 17.88 6.23
N PHE A 38 7.00 16.64 5.76
CA PHE A 38 5.86 15.78 5.45
C PHE A 38 5.11 15.39 6.73
N ALA A 39 5.81 14.93 7.76
CA ALA A 39 5.23 14.56 9.04
C ALA A 39 4.50 15.74 9.68
N LEU A 40 5.11 16.93 9.67
CA LEU A 40 4.47 18.16 10.16
C LEU A 40 3.20 18.46 9.37
N ALA A 41 3.26 18.52 8.04
CA ALA A 41 2.10 18.81 7.20
C ALA A 41 0.95 17.80 7.37
N ALA A 42 1.26 16.52 7.63
CA ALA A 42 0.28 15.47 7.84
C ALA A 42 -0.34 15.48 9.24
N LEU A 43 0.39 15.96 10.26
CA LEU A 43 -0.03 15.85 11.66
C LEU A 43 -0.49 17.17 12.27
N MET A 44 -0.25 18.32 11.64
CA MET A 44 -0.56 19.65 12.21
C MET A 44 -2.01 19.83 12.65
N GLU A 45 -2.97 19.16 12.00
CA GLU A 45 -4.39 19.29 12.32
C GLU A 45 -4.90 18.28 13.35
N VAL A 46 -4.16 17.18 13.54
CA VAL A 46 -4.55 16.08 14.42
C VAL A 46 -4.79 16.53 15.87
N PRO A 47 -3.97 17.42 16.48
CA PRO A 47 -4.24 17.91 17.84
C PRO A 47 -5.59 18.64 17.98
N PHE A 48 -5.95 19.45 16.99
CA PHE A 48 -7.21 20.20 17.00
C PHE A 48 -8.40 19.28 16.72
N GLN A 49 -8.25 18.34 15.78
CA GLN A 49 -9.24 17.28 15.49
C GLN A 49 -9.53 16.40 16.70
N TYR A 50 -8.48 16.03 17.45
CA TYR A 50 -8.62 15.26 18.68
C TYR A 50 -9.42 16.04 19.73
N LYS A 51 -9.09 17.32 19.93
CA LYS A 51 -9.81 18.19 20.88
C LYS A 51 -11.28 18.34 20.49
N ALA A 52 -11.58 18.59 19.21
CA ALA A 52 -12.95 18.67 18.72
C ALA A 52 -13.70 17.35 18.94
N SER A 53 -13.03 16.21 18.72
CA SER A 53 -13.60 14.89 18.96
C SER A 53 -13.96 14.65 20.44
N MET A 54 -13.18 15.20 21.36
CA MET A 54 -13.48 15.19 22.80
C MET A 54 -14.66 16.12 23.12
N GLU A 55 -14.64 17.36 22.63
CA GLU A 55 -15.68 18.37 22.89
C GLU A 55 -17.05 17.97 22.33
N LEU A 56 -17.08 17.30 21.18
CA LEU A 56 -18.29 16.76 20.57
C LEU A 56 -18.75 15.42 21.18
N GLY A 57 -17.98 14.86 22.13
CA GLY A 57 -18.34 13.61 22.81
C GLY A 57 -18.39 12.40 21.89
N ILE A 58 -17.67 12.41 20.76
CA ILE A 58 -17.62 11.29 19.82
C ILE A 58 -16.53 10.28 20.17
N LEU A 59 -15.52 10.70 20.95
CA LEU A 59 -14.44 9.81 21.38
C LEU A 59 -14.97 8.74 22.35
N GLY A 60 -14.81 7.46 22.00
CA GLY A 60 -15.26 6.34 22.82
C GLY A 60 -16.76 6.03 22.74
N HIS A 61 -17.53 6.77 21.93
CA HIS A 61 -18.97 6.57 21.75
C HIS A 61 -19.31 5.98 20.39
N VAL A 62 -20.27 5.05 20.37
CA VAL A 62 -20.79 4.46 19.12
C VAL A 62 -22.02 5.25 18.69
N THR A 63 -21.96 5.91 17.54
CA THR A 63 -23.07 6.73 17.02
C THR A 63 -24.21 5.90 16.42
N GLY A 64 -24.06 4.57 16.28
CA GLY A 64 -25.10 3.61 15.83
C GLY A 64 -25.64 3.80 14.41
N LYS A 65 -25.31 4.91 13.75
CA LYS A 65 -25.85 5.37 12.46
C LYS A 65 -25.01 4.95 11.26
N ALA A 66 -23.79 4.48 11.46
CA ALA A 66 -22.88 4.13 10.37
C ALA A 66 -23.24 2.78 9.72
N LYS A 67 -23.37 2.75 8.39
CA LYS A 67 -23.52 1.51 7.64
C LYS A 67 -22.25 0.66 7.76
N ARG A 68 -22.40 -0.65 8.01
CA ARG A 68 -21.27 -1.57 8.04
C ARG A 68 -20.68 -1.72 6.63
N VAL A 69 -19.38 -1.45 6.49
CA VAL A 69 -18.62 -1.68 5.26
C VAL A 69 -17.86 -3.00 5.41
N ASN A 70 -18.12 -3.97 4.52
CA ASN A 70 -17.38 -5.23 4.47
C ASN A 70 -16.27 -5.11 3.40
N PRO A 71 -14.98 -5.03 3.77
CA PRO A 71 -13.90 -4.92 2.80
C PRO A 71 -13.83 -6.17 1.94
N ARG A 72 -13.57 -5.99 0.65
CA ARG A 72 -13.34 -7.12 -0.27
C ARG A 72 -11.98 -7.75 0.02
N PRO A 73 -11.83 -9.07 -0.17
CA PRO A 73 -10.52 -9.71 -0.07
C PRO A 73 -9.55 -9.07 -1.08
N PRO A 74 -8.24 -9.02 -0.77
CA PRO A 74 -7.26 -8.51 -1.72
C PRO A 74 -7.30 -9.37 -2.99
N PRO A 75 -7.20 -8.77 -4.18
CA PRO A 75 -7.06 -9.51 -5.42
C PRO A 75 -5.66 -10.15 -5.43
N VAL A 76 -5.54 -11.35 -4.86
CA VAL A 76 -4.33 -12.15 -5.02
C VAL A 76 -4.27 -12.66 -6.45
N PRO A 77 -3.10 -12.63 -7.12
CA PRO A 77 -2.92 -13.37 -8.36
C PRO A 77 -3.37 -14.81 -8.11
N PHE A 78 -4.19 -15.38 -9.00
CA PHE A 78 -4.51 -16.80 -8.94
C PHE A 78 -3.19 -17.55 -8.81
N ALA A 79 -2.93 -18.13 -7.64
CA ALA A 79 -1.88 -19.13 -7.52
C ALA A 79 -2.28 -20.19 -8.54
N ARG A 80 -1.57 -20.22 -9.68
CA ARG A 80 -1.70 -21.28 -10.66
C ARG A 80 -1.47 -22.53 -9.84
N ARG A 81 -2.54 -23.31 -9.61
CA ARG A 81 -2.50 -24.57 -8.86
C ARG A 81 -1.30 -25.29 -9.46
N GLN A 82 -0.18 -25.40 -8.73
CA GLN A 82 0.90 -26.25 -9.18
C GLN A 82 0.28 -27.63 -9.14
N HIS A 83 -0.20 -28.10 -10.30
CA HIS A 83 -0.49 -29.51 -10.47
C HIS A 83 0.81 -30.18 -10.05
N SER A 84 0.75 -30.92 -8.94
CA SER A 84 1.86 -31.74 -8.49
C SER A 84 2.31 -32.54 -9.71
N LEU A 85 3.46 -32.19 -10.26
CA LEU A 85 4.01 -32.91 -11.40
C LEU A 85 4.10 -34.37 -10.95
N THR A 86 3.48 -35.27 -11.70
CA THR A 86 3.61 -36.69 -11.39
C THR A 86 5.09 -37.07 -11.47
N ALA A 87 5.49 -38.15 -10.79
CA ALA A 87 6.90 -38.58 -10.77
C ALA A 87 7.50 -38.70 -12.19
N LEU A 88 6.68 -39.11 -13.16
CA LEU A 88 7.03 -39.19 -14.58
C LEU A 88 7.32 -37.82 -15.21
N GLN A 89 6.56 -36.79 -14.85
CA GLN A 89 6.78 -35.43 -15.36
C GLN A 89 8.04 -34.80 -14.76
N LEU A 90 8.34 -35.06 -13.48
CA LEU A 90 9.60 -34.67 -12.85
C LEU A 90 10.80 -35.38 -13.49
N GLN A 91 10.69 -36.70 -13.74
CA GLN A 91 11.73 -37.44 -14.45
C GLN A 91 11.96 -36.92 -15.87
N ALA A 92 10.90 -36.55 -16.60
CA ALA A 92 11.04 -35.97 -17.93
C ALA A 92 11.78 -34.61 -17.91
N VAL A 93 11.48 -33.75 -16.93
CA VAL A 93 12.19 -32.46 -16.76
C VAL A 93 13.66 -32.68 -16.38
N ILE A 94 13.94 -33.62 -15.48
CA ILE A 94 15.32 -33.95 -15.07
C ILE A 94 16.11 -34.50 -16.25
N LEU A 95 15.54 -35.43 -17.02
CA LEU A 95 16.20 -36.00 -18.20
C LEU A 95 16.43 -34.94 -19.29
N HIS A 96 15.47 -34.03 -19.51
CA HIS A 96 15.65 -32.94 -20.45
C HIS A 96 16.81 -32.02 -20.03
N ASN A 97 16.89 -31.66 -18.75
CA ASN A 97 17.97 -30.82 -18.23
C ASN A 97 19.34 -31.51 -18.31
N GLN A 98 19.43 -32.81 -18.00
CA GLN A 98 20.65 -33.59 -18.16
C GLN A 98 21.09 -33.69 -19.64
N ALA A 99 20.15 -33.91 -20.56
CA ALA A 99 20.46 -33.96 -21.99
C ALA A 99 20.97 -32.62 -22.52
N MET A 100 20.42 -31.50 -22.05
CA MET A 100 20.91 -30.16 -22.38
C MET A 100 22.32 -29.90 -21.83
N GLU A 101 22.62 -30.38 -20.61
CA GLU A 101 23.94 -30.24 -20.01
C GLU A 101 25.01 -31.05 -20.78
N ILE A 102 24.67 -32.27 -21.19
CA ILE A 102 25.55 -33.11 -22.03
C ILE A 102 25.79 -32.44 -23.39
N ARG A 103 24.75 -31.87 -24.00
CA ARG A 103 24.86 -31.17 -25.28
C ARG A 103 25.77 -29.94 -25.20
N THR A 104 25.74 -29.21 -24.08
CA THR A 104 26.63 -28.06 -23.86
C THR A 104 28.08 -28.44 -23.59
N ARG A 105 28.34 -29.63 -23.02
CA ARG A 105 29.72 -30.11 -22.75
C ARG A 105 30.39 -30.77 -23.95
N LEU A 106 29.61 -31.18 -24.97
CA LEU A 106 30.11 -31.78 -26.21
C LEU A 106 30.20 -30.78 -27.38
N ALA A 107 29.91 -29.50 -27.16
CA ALA A 107 30.20 -28.47 -28.16
C ALA A 107 31.73 -28.21 -28.14
N PRO A 108 32.49 -28.57 -29.20
CA PRO A 108 33.89 -28.22 -29.27
C PRO A 108 33.99 -26.69 -29.37
N PHE A 109 34.86 -26.10 -28.56
CA PHE A 109 35.29 -24.71 -28.73
C PHE A 109 35.86 -24.57 -30.15
N ALA A 110 35.13 -23.87 -31.01
CA ALA A 110 35.60 -23.33 -32.27
C ALA A 110 35.80 -21.82 -32.10
#